data_AF-A0A7J2R294-F1
#
_entry.id   AF-A0A7J2R294-F1
#
_cell.length_a   1.000
_cell.length_b   1.000
_cell.length_c   1.000
_cell.angle_alpha   90.00
_cell.angle_beta   90.00
_cell.angle_gamma   90.00
#
_symmetry.space_group_name_H-M   'P 1'
#
loop_
_entity.id
_entity.type
_entity.pdbx_description
1 polymer ?
#
loop_
_entity_poly.entity_id
_entity_poly.type
_entity_poly.pdbx_seq_one_letter_code
_entity_poly.pdbx_strand_id
1 'polypeptide(L)'
;MKLLVSYDRLLVVILLNFIKMSLLGMMRKWSMDYNEEEQKQISKYNDAGLSISRLHENWLRCNRFIREGNFRRWKYELDMIWLELYPDMLRHKDKIKLTEENDKLMGVISKSGDRNNLFFNLMKRHEFLRSLQDKSGKAGVYGDADDQELE
;
A
#
# COMPACT_ATOMS: atom_id res chain seq x y z
N MET A 1 -17.32 55.60 -42.31
CA MET A 1 -17.74 54.18 -42.32
C MET A 1 -16.59 53.15 -42.28
N LYS A 2 -15.34 53.47 -42.64
CA LYS A 2 -14.18 52.54 -42.57
C LYS A 2 -13.65 52.26 -41.14
N LEU A 3 -13.84 53.17 -40.19
CA LEU A 3 -13.36 53.02 -38.82
C LEU A 3 -14.12 51.94 -38.02
N LEU A 4 -15.45 51.87 -38.16
CA LEU A 4 -16.30 50.89 -37.44
C LEU A 4 -15.97 49.43 -37.79
N VAL A 5 -15.71 49.13 -39.06
CA VAL A 5 -15.31 47.77 -39.52
C VAL A 5 -13.93 47.36 -38.96
N SER A 6 -13.06 48.33 -38.67
CA SER A 6 -11.74 48.08 -38.09
C SER A 6 -11.81 47.72 -36.60
N TYR A 7 -12.74 48.33 -35.84
CA TYR A 7 -12.92 48.03 -34.42
C TYR A 7 -13.51 46.63 -34.20
N ASP A 8 -14.46 46.19 -35.04
CA ASP A 8 -15.05 44.84 -34.96
C ASP A 8 -14.01 43.74 -35.19
N ARG A 9 -13.14 43.90 -36.19
CA ARG A 9 -12.06 42.92 -36.43
C ARG A 9 -11.07 42.86 -35.27
N LEU A 10 -10.78 43.99 -34.63
CA LEU A 10 -9.86 44.08 -33.51
C LEU A 10 -10.46 43.43 -32.25
N LEU A 11 -11.77 43.61 -32.02
CA LEU A 11 -12.53 42.94 -30.96
C LEU A 11 -12.56 41.42 -31.13
N VAL A 12 -12.79 40.92 -32.36
CA VAL A 12 -12.77 39.47 -32.65
C VAL A 12 -11.38 38.86 -32.39
N VAL A 13 -10.30 39.54 -32.77
CA VAL A 13 -8.93 39.07 -32.51
C VAL A 13 -8.61 39.05 -31.01
N ILE A 14 -9.03 40.06 -30.24
CA ILE A 14 -8.87 40.08 -28.78
C ILE A 14 -9.64 38.92 -28.14
N LEU A 15 -10.89 38.70 -28.53
CA LEU A 15 -11.72 37.61 -28.02
C LEU A 15 -11.14 36.23 -28.35
N LEU A 16 -10.67 36.02 -29.59
CA LEU A 16 -10.01 34.77 -29.98
C LEU A 16 -8.72 34.53 -29.19
N ASN A 17 -7.92 35.56 -28.96
CA ASN A 17 -6.73 35.46 -28.12
C ASN A 17 -7.08 35.14 -26.67
N PHE A 18 -8.13 35.74 -26.12
CA PHE A 18 -8.60 35.45 -24.77
C PHE A 18 -9.07 33.99 -24.63
N ILE A 19 -9.88 33.49 -25.57
CA ILE A 19 -10.33 32.10 -25.60
C ILE A 19 -9.14 31.15 -25.75
N LYS A 20 -8.20 31.44 -26.66
CA LYS A 20 -6.98 30.64 -26.86
C LYS A 20 -6.12 30.58 -25.60
N MET A 21 -5.95 31.70 -24.91
CA MET A 21 -5.18 31.76 -23.65
C MET A 21 -5.88 30.99 -22.53
N SER A 22 -7.22 31.05 -22.46
CA SER A 22 -8.01 30.26 -21.50
C SER A 22 -7.88 28.76 -21.77
N LEU A 23 -8.02 28.32 -23.03
CA LEU A 23 -7.85 26.92 -23.43
C LEU A 23 -6.43 26.41 -23.17
N LEU A 24 -5.40 27.21 -23.50
CA LEU A 24 -4.00 26.86 -23.19
C LEU A 24 -3.77 26.71 -21.68
N GLY A 25 -4.39 27.58 -20.86
CA GLY A 25 -4.36 27.46 -19.41
C GLY A 25 -5.01 26.17 -18.91
N MET A 26 -6.19 25.82 -19.44
CA MET A 26 -6.89 24.57 -19.11
C MET A 26 -6.10 23.33 -19.54
N MET A 27 -5.55 23.32 -20.76
CA MET A 27 -4.73 22.21 -21.28
C MET A 27 -3.47 22.00 -20.45
N ARG A 28 -2.78 23.08 -20.03
CA ARG A 28 -1.62 22.98 -19.14
C ARG A 28 -1.99 22.40 -17.78
N LYS A 29 -3.09 22.86 -17.19
CA LYS A 29 -3.57 22.33 -15.92
C LYS A 29 -3.88 20.83 -16.01
N TRP A 30 -4.64 20.42 -17.04
CA TRP A 30 -4.96 19.01 -17.28
C TRP A 30 -3.71 18.15 -17.48
N SER A 31 -2.71 18.64 -18.22
CA SER A 31 -1.45 17.93 -18.39
C SER A 31 -0.65 17.79 -17.09
N MET A 32 -0.69 18.81 -16.22
CA MET A 32 -0.04 18.72 -14.90
C MET A 32 -0.76 17.73 -13.99
N ASP A 33 -2.10 17.81 -13.93
CA ASP A 33 -2.94 16.93 -13.12
C ASP A 33 -2.74 15.45 -13.54
N TYR A 34 -2.70 15.16 -14.86
CA TYR A 34 -2.45 13.82 -15.39
C TYR A 34 -1.07 13.28 -14.99
N ASN A 35 -0.01 14.07 -15.16
CA ASN A 35 1.34 13.65 -14.78
C ASN A 35 1.46 13.38 -13.27
N GLU A 36 0.78 14.16 -12.44
CA GLU A 36 0.78 13.94 -10.99
C GLU A 36 0.06 12.64 -10.61
N GLU A 37 -1.07 12.33 -11.26
CA GLU A 37 -1.78 11.07 -11.07
C GLU A 37 -0.93 9.86 -11.51
N GLU A 38 -0.26 9.95 -12.67
CA GLU A 38 0.63 8.90 -13.16
C GLU A 38 1.79 8.64 -12.17
N GLN A 39 2.44 9.69 -11.69
CA GLN A 39 3.52 9.57 -10.70
C GLN A 39 3.03 8.95 -9.39
N LYS A 40 1.82 9.31 -8.93
CA LYS A 40 1.20 8.70 -7.74
C LYS A 40 0.95 7.21 -7.94
N GLN A 41 0.51 6.79 -9.13
CA GLN A 41 0.31 5.37 -9.43
C GLN A 41 1.65 4.63 -9.39
N ILE A 42 2.67 5.10 -10.12
CA ILE A 42 4.01 4.48 -10.14
C ILE A 42 4.56 4.32 -8.72
N SER A 43 4.44 5.37 -7.88
CA SER A 43 4.89 5.34 -6.50
C SER A 43 4.16 4.25 -5.68
N LYS A 44 2.83 4.13 -5.82
CA LYS A 44 2.04 3.09 -5.15
C LYS A 44 2.43 1.67 -5.58
N TYR A 45 2.62 1.44 -6.87
CA TYR A 45 3.03 0.13 -7.38
C TYR A 45 4.40 -0.28 -6.84
N ASN A 46 5.36 0.64 -6.84
CA ASN A 46 6.70 0.41 -6.31
C ASN A 46 6.67 0.11 -4.81
N ASP A 47 5.90 0.88 -4.04
CA ASP A 47 5.77 0.65 -2.60
C ASP A 47 5.15 -0.72 -2.28
N ALA A 48 4.12 -1.13 -3.03
CA ALA A 48 3.52 -2.45 -2.88
C ALA A 48 4.52 -3.59 -3.17
N GLY A 49 5.26 -3.51 -4.27
CA GLY A 49 6.27 -4.52 -4.62
C GLY A 49 7.40 -4.61 -3.59
N LEU A 50 7.89 -3.46 -3.12
CA LEU A 50 8.90 -3.40 -2.07
C LEU A 50 8.38 -3.97 -0.74
N SER A 51 7.13 -3.68 -0.38
CA SER A 51 6.47 -4.23 0.81
C SER A 51 6.41 -5.76 0.78
N ILE A 52 6.01 -6.35 -0.35
CA ILE A 52 5.98 -7.81 -0.54
C ILE A 52 7.39 -8.39 -0.39
N SER A 53 8.39 -7.73 -0.96
CA SER A 53 9.79 -8.18 -0.90
C SER A 53 10.33 -8.14 0.54
N ARG A 54 10.04 -7.08 1.30
CA ARG A 54 10.41 -6.98 2.72
C ARG A 54 9.73 -8.06 3.57
N LEU A 55 8.44 -8.32 3.34
CA LEU A 55 7.73 -9.41 4.03
C LEU A 55 8.38 -10.76 3.74
N HIS A 56 8.70 -11.03 2.47
CA HIS A 56 9.36 -12.27 2.08
C HIS A 56 10.69 -12.47 2.83
N GLU A 57 11.55 -11.44 2.87
CA GLU A 57 12.81 -11.50 3.61
C GLU A 57 12.61 -11.78 5.10
N ASN A 58 11.66 -11.10 5.74
CA ASN A 58 11.37 -11.29 7.16
C ASN A 58 10.90 -12.73 7.45
N TRP A 59 10.10 -13.33 6.56
CA TRP A 59 9.70 -14.73 6.71
C TRP A 59 10.86 -15.71 6.56
N LEU A 60 11.79 -15.47 5.64
CA LEU A 60 13.01 -16.27 5.53
C LEU A 60 13.85 -16.21 6.82
N ARG A 61 13.93 -15.02 7.44
CA ARG A 61 14.62 -14.83 8.73
C ARG A 61 13.91 -15.55 9.86
N CYS A 62 12.57 -15.47 9.94
CA CYS A 62 11.76 -16.27 10.86
C CYS A 62 12.09 -17.77 10.75
N ASN A 63 12.05 -18.32 9.53
CA ASN A 63 12.33 -19.74 9.30
C ASN A 63 13.75 -20.15 9.75
N ARG A 64 14.73 -19.29 9.52
CA ARG A 64 16.09 -19.50 10.03
C ARG A 64 16.12 -19.52 11.56
N PHE A 65 15.54 -18.51 12.22
CA PHE A 65 15.58 -18.42 13.69
C PHE A 65 14.76 -19.50 14.40
N ILE A 66 13.69 -19.99 13.77
CA ILE A 66 12.94 -21.16 14.25
C ILE A 66 13.85 -22.39 14.30
N ARG A 67 14.56 -22.69 13.20
CA ARG A 67 15.47 -23.85 13.12
C ARG A 67 16.65 -23.76 14.10
N GLU A 68 17.15 -22.56 14.33
CA GLU A 68 18.22 -22.30 15.31
C GLU A 68 17.72 -22.30 16.77
N GLY A 69 16.40 -22.31 16.99
CA GLY A 69 15.83 -22.14 18.33
C GLY A 69 16.07 -20.76 18.94
N ASN A 70 16.33 -19.73 18.11
CA ASN A 70 16.59 -18.37 18.56
C ASN A 70 15.28 -17.56 18.68
N PHE A 71 14.55 -17.82 19.77
CA PHE A 71 13.20 -17.29 19.97
C PHE A 71 13.15 -15.77 20.16
N ARG A 72 14.21 -15.16 20.70
CA ARG A 72 14.29 -13.70 20.85
C ARG A 72 14.36 -13.02 19.48
N ARG A 73 15.20 -13.52 18.58
CA ARG A 73 15.30 -12.99 17.22
C ARG A 73 14.04 -13.29 16.40
N TRP A 74 13.49 -14.50 16.54
CA TRP A 74 12.23 -14.83 15.90
C TRP A 74 11.09 -13.89 16.33
N LYS A 75 10.94 -13.62 17.64
CA LYS A 75 9.97 -12.64 18.14
C LYS A 75 10.16 -11.26 17.48
N TYR A 76 11.40 -10.79 17.38
CA TYR A 76 11.72 -9.52 16.75
C TYR A 76 11.31 -9.47 15.27
N GLU A 77 11.59 -10.53 14.51
CA GLU A 77 11.15 -10.59 13.10
C GLU A 77 9.62 -10.61 12.97
N LEU A 78 8.90 -11.26 13.89
CA LEU A 78 7.43 -11.19 13.94
C LEU A 78 6.93 -9.76 14.24
N ASP A 79 7.65 -9.00 15.07
CA ASP A 79 7.37 -7.57 15.31
C ASP A 79 7.58 -6.74 14.02
N MET A 80 8.62 -7.04 13.23
CA MET A 80 8.87 -6.38 11.95
C MET A 80 7.78 -6.69 10.91
N ILE A 81 7.33 -7.95 10.86
CA ILE A 81 6.22 -8.36 9.99
C ILE A 81 4.93 -7.63 10.36
N TRP A 82 4.62 -7.51 11.65
CA TRP A 82 3.46 -6.75 12.10
C TRP A 82 3.54 -5.30 11.64
N LEU A 83 4.68 -4.62 11.78
CA LEU A 83 4.84 -3.22 11.35
C LEU A 83 4.61 -3.03 9.85
N GLU A 84 5.01 -4.00 9.03
CA GLU A 84 4.81 -3.96 7.58
C GLU A 84 3.34 -4.21 7.18
N LEU A 85 2.61 -5.04 7.93
CA LEU A 85 1.20 -5.35 7.69
C LEU A 85 0.24 -4.33 8.32
N TYR A 86 0.66 -3.65 9.39
CA TYR A 86 -0.21 -2.79 10.20
C TYR A 86 -0.91 -1.67 9.40
N PRO A 87 -0.27 -0.97 8.45
CA PRO A 87 -0.96 0.01 7.61
C PRO A 87 -2.12 -0.56 6.80
N ASP A 88 -2.01 -1.82 6.34
CA ASP A 88 -3.11 -2.51 5.64
C ASP A 88 -4.25 -2.85 6.61
N MET A 89 -3.89 -3.27 7.82
CA MET A 89 -4.88 -3.63 8.85
C MET A 89 -5.72 -2.44 9.28
N LEU A 90 -5.15 -1.22 9.31
CA LEU A 90 -5.89 0.00 9.62
C LEU A 90 -7.03 0.32 8.63
N ARG A 91 -6.92 -0.20 7.39
CA ARG A 91 -7.94 -0.06 6.34
C ARG A 91 -9.00 -1.17 6.39
N HIS A 92 -8.75 -2.23 7.14
CA HIS A 92 -9.66 -3.37 7.24
C HIS A 92 -10.87 -3.06 8.15
N LYS A 93 -12.03 -3.67 7.86
CA LYS A 93 -13.26 -3.48 8.67
C LYS A 93 -13.06 -3.90 10.13
N ASP A 94 -12.36 -5.01 10.33
CA ASP A 94 -12.10 -5.61 11.64
C ASP A 94 -10.83 -5.09 12.35
N LYS A 95 -10.30 -3.92 11.97
CA LYS A 95 -8.99 -3.43 12.45
C LYS A 95 -8.79 -3.48 13.97
N ILE A 96 -9.84 -3.16 14.74
CA ILE A 96 -9.80 -3.16 16.21
C ILE A 96 -9.54 -4.57 16.71
N LYS A 97 -10.38 -5.53 16.27
CA LYS A 97 -10.27 -6.94 16.63
C LYS A 97 -8.90 -7.52 16.28
N LEU A 98 -8.39 -7.23 15.07
CA LEU A 98 -7.08 -7.72 14.63
C LEU A 98 -5.93 -7.15 15.47
N THR A 99 -6.03 -5.88 15.87
CA THR A 99 -5.02 -5.25 16.74
C THR A 99 -5.07 -5.83 18.16
N GLU A 100 -6.25 -5.97 18.73
CA GLU A 100 -6.46 -6.59 20.05
C GLU A 100 -5.95 -8.04 20.09
N GLU A 101 -6.16 -8.80 19.02
CA GLU A 101 -5.68 -10.17 18.89
C GLU A 101 -4.14 -10.24 18.88
N ASN A 102 -3.48 -9.36 18.11
CA ASN A 102 -2.02 -9.25 18.14
C ASN A 102 -1.50 -8.87 19.53
N ASP A 103 -2.13 -7.90 20.20
CA ASP A 103 -1.74 -7.43 21.53
C ASP A 103 -1.89 -8.54 22.58
N LYS A 104 -2.96 -9.33 22.49
CA LYS A 104 -3.15 -10.52 23.32
C LYS A 104 -2.03 -11.52 23.12
N LEU A 105 -1.68 -11.84 21.86
CA LEU A 105 -0.60 -12.76 21.54
C LEU A 105 0.76 -12.26 22.09
N MET A 106 1.03 -10.96 21.94
CA MET A 106 2.22 -10.30 22.49
C MET A 106 2.28 -10.37 24.01
N GLY A 107 1.16 -10.14 24.69
CA GLY A 107 1.05 -10.26 26.13
C GLY A 107 1.33 -11.69 26.62
N VAL A 108 0.81 -12.70 25.91
CA VAL A 108 1.04 -14.12 26.24
C VAL A 108 2.51 -14.52 26.00
N ILE A 109 3.12 -14.08 24.89
CA ILE A 109 4.54 -14.30 24.61
C ILE A 109 5.42 -13.71 25.71
N SER A 110 5.13 -12.48 26.14
CA SER A 110 5.91 -11.77 27.15
C SER A 110 5.83 -12.41 28.55
N LYS A 111 4.73 -13.12 28.83
CA LYS A 111 4.49 -13.83 30.10
C LYS A 111 4.95 -15.29 30.06
N SER A 112 5.48 -15.78 28.94
CA SER A 112 5.90 -17.17 28.80
C SER A 112 7.15 -17.44 29.65
N GLY A 113 7.00 -18.23 30.71
CA GLY A 113 8.08 -18.55 31.66
C GLY A 113 9.01 -19.68 31.21
N ASP A 114 8.52 -20.58 30.35
CA ASP A 114 9.27 -21.72 29.85
C ASP A 114 9.44 -21.69 28.33
N ARG A 115 10.47 -22.42 27.89
CA ARG A 115 10.90 -22.48 26.50
C ARG A 115 9.85 -23.07 25.56
N ASN A 116 9.11 -24.08 26.01
CA ASN A 116 8.12 -24.79 25.18
C ASN A 116 6.89 -23.91 24.96
N ASN A 117 6.36 -23.29 26.01
CA ASN A 117 5.26 -22.34 25.89
C ASN A 117 5.65 -21.13 25.06
N LEU A 118 6.88 -20.60 25.22
CA LEU A 118 7.37 -19.53 24.35
C LEU A 118 7.34 -19.94 22.87
N PHE A 119 7.83 -21.15 22.55
CA PHE A 119 7.76 -21.68 21.19
C PHE A 119 6.33 -21.76 20.65
N PHE A 120 5.40 -22.36 21.41
CA PHE A 120 4.00 -22.49 20.99
C PHE A 120 3.32 -21.13 20.82
N ASN A 121 3.60 -20.17 21.70
CA ASN A 121 3.01 -18.83 21.63
C ASN A 121 3.57 -18.03 20.46
N LEU A 122 4.86 -18.18 20.14
CA LEU A 122 5.45 -17.61 18.93
C LEU A 122 4.90 -18.25 17.65
N MET A 123 4.67 -19.57 17.65
CA MET A 123 4.02 -20.27 16.52
C MET A 123 2.60 -19.74 16.27
N LYS A 124 1.78 -19.60 17.32
CA LYS A 124 0.42 -19.04 17.18
C LYS A 124 0.45 -17.63 16.58
N ARG A 125 1.39 -16.80 17.02
CA ARG A 125 1.55 -15.45 16.45
C ARG A 125 2.05 -15.47 15.01
N HIS A 126 2.94 -16.40 14.67
CA HIS A 126 3.37 -16.61 13.28
C HIS A 126 2.18 -16.93 12.37
N GLU A 127 1.35 -17.90 12.74
CA GLU A 127 0.15 -18.30 11.99
C GLU A 127 -0.85 -17.15 11.85
N PHE A 128 -1.09 -16.43 12.95
CA PHE A 128 -1.93 -15.24 12.93
C PHE A 128 -1.43 -14.20 11.91
N LEU A 129 -0.14 -13.84 11.95
CA LEU A 129 0.45 -12.86 11.02
C LEU A 129 0.45 -13.34 9.57
N ARG A 130 0.57 -14.65 9.32
CA ARG A 130 0.38 -15.23 7.98
C ARG A 130 -1.04 -15.00 7.47
N SER A 131 -2.05 -15.28 8.29
CA SER A 131 -3.44 -15.03 7.93
C SER A 131 -3.72 -13.55 7.61
N LEU A 132 -3.01 -12.62 8.25
CA LEU A 132 -3.13 -11.19 7.97
C LEU A 132 -2.50 -10.81 6.62
N GLN A 133 -1.35 -11.38 6.28
CA GLN A 133 -0.73 -11.18 4.98
C GLN A 133 -1.62 -11.69 3.84
N ASP A 134 -2.28 -12.84 4.05
CA ASP A 134 -3.22 -13.39 3.08
C ASP A 134 -4.42 -12.44 2.90
N LYS A 135 -4.98 -11.95 4.02
CA LYS A 135 -6.07 -10.95 4.01
C LYS A 135 -5.68 -9.61 3.37
N SER A 136 -4.41 -9.21 3.45
CA SER A 136 -3.93 -7.98 2.82
C SER A 136 -3.58 -8.14 1.34
N GLY A 137 -3.71 -9.36 0.78
CA GLY A 137 -3.36 -9.65 -0.61
C GLY A 137 -1.86 -9.64 -0.89
N LYS A 138 -1.02 -9.55 0.15
CA LYS A 138 0.45 -9.51 0.03
C LYS A 138 1.08 -10.90 0.06
N ALA A 139 0.28 -11.96 0.05
CA ALA A 139 0.75 -13.34 -0.04
C ALA A 139 1.31 -13.70 -1.42
N GLY A 140 1.10 -12.85 -2.43
CA GLY A 140 1.54 -13.11 -3.80
C GLY A 140 0.74 -14.24 -4.43
N VAL A 141 -0.56 -14.34 -4.13
CA VAL A 141 -1.46 -15.16 -4.94
C VAL A 141 -1.38 -14.57 -6.36
N TYR A 142 -0.61 -15.23 -7.21
CA TYR A 142 -0.76 -15.13 -8.65
C TYR A 142 -2.21 -15.57 -8.90
N GLY A 143 -3.14 -14.62 -8.90
CA GLY A 143 -4.42 -14.87 -9.54
C GLY A 143 -4.05 -15.17 -10.98
N ASP A 144 -4.33 -16.39 -11.44
CA ASP A 144 -4.29 -16.70 -12.86
C ASP A 144 -5.09 -15.60 -13.55
N ALA A 145 -4.38 -14.73 -14.27
CA ALA A 145 -4.91 -13.50 -14.83
C ALA A 145 -5.73 -13.78 -16.10
N ASP A 146 -6.51 -14.86 -16.11
CA ASP A 146 -7.23 -15.39 -17.27
C ASP A 146 -8.74 -15.56 -17.06
N ASP A 147 -9.31 -15.13 -15.92
CA ASP A 147 -10.77 -15.08 -15.74
C ASP A 147 -11.28 -13.62 -15.76
N GLN A 148 -10.97 -12.89 -16.83
CA GLN A 148 -11.86 -11.82 -17.31
C GLN A 148 -12.92 -12.46 -18.21
N GLU A 149 -13.92 -13.08 -17.58
CA GLU A 149 -15.17 -13.41 -18.25
C GLU A 149 -15.90 -12.09 -18.50
N LEU A 150 -15.88 -11.67 -19.77
CA LEU A 150 -16.76 -10.65 -20.31
C LEU A 150 -18.21 -11.16 -20.22
N GLU A 151 -18.97 -10.71 -19.22
CA GLU A 151 -20.43 -10.61 -19.28
C GLU A 151 -20.89 -9.16 -19.09
#